data_AF-A0A7C7EM65-F1
#
_entry.id   AF-A0A7C7EM65-F1
#
_cell.length_a   1.000
_cell.length_b   1.000
_cell.length_c   1.000
_cell.angle_alpha   90.00
_cell.angle_beta   90.00
_cell.angle_gamma   90.00
#
_symmetry.space_group_name_H-M   'P 1'
#
loop_
_entity.id
_entity.type
_entity.pdbx_description
1 polymer ?
#
loop_
_entity_poly.entity_id
_entity_poly.type
_entity_poly.pdbx_seq_one_letter_code
_entity_poly.pdbx_strand_id
1 'polypeptide(L)'
;MKYTFYRPNETNTETFDKIISDMYEVLVKISNGYAKENELKDYLENLVKDQKCLQSNAEMGFWGFDEPENMPSDARVMYFYTPTYIAIGMLLNTKLNYPETVKQIAGFDVALKKGLLASTGRGFQGHGYDYLDGLIKALNIFVLAKAHIFVELYPNYCQEFTRLLKESLQYCERLIKTNKTKGDWGEDYSIQLNCILQAAAPQDYLKLMSEKKGQKVYLFVYGTLMSTNRSNRAYLDDAEYLGKFTLNGYELYDLGSYPGIVEGNDKVKGELYAVSIDKLDDIDRYEGEGFLYTRKMVQILGEGNEKLNAYTYVYNKPVTGSMKINYENQPWYQGIAKAINNSNLLWYACYGSNINKERFMKYIEGCSDKTPPRDERPFIFDYPIYFSNNSPSWDYKGVAFLDINKKGKSFGKIYLITKEQFEEIKLQEGSNRNWYGKTVCLGSLDGIPVKTITKEERTSNVIPSTRYIVVIKKGIRDTYPEMTLPDIDAYLMKSYLNEYHVSVLKHLRSQAHGVSVRKIASDLNHNMSTITNIINDLIECGLIKQDGRSVASNINWNDNEAIYYTVVDKREAIDKLFL
;
A
#
# COMPACT_ATOMS: atom_id res chain seq x y z
N MET A 1 11.83 37.36 -13.81
CA MET A 1 12.25 38.31 -12.77
C MET A 1 13.56 38.90 -13.26
N LYS A 2 13.74 40.23 -13.19
CA LYS A 2 14.95 40.89 -13.76
C LYS A 2 16.21 40.66 -12.92
N TYR A 3 16.05 40.40 -11.63
CA TYR A 3 17.14 40.28 -10.67
C TYR A 3 17.31 38.84 -10.22
N THR A 4 18.49 38.47 -9.75
CA THR A 4 18.82 37.16 -9.16
C THR A 4 19.73 37.38 -7.96
N PHE A 5 19.52 36.65 -6.87
CA PHE A 5 20.46 36.63 -5.77
C PHE A 5 21.77 35.97 -6.21
N TYR A 6 22.90 36.49 -5.75
CA TYR A 6 24.21 35.84 -5.85
C TYR A 6 25.15 36.42 -4.77
N ARG A 7 26.27 35.75 -4.51
CA ARG A 7 27.34 36.25 -3.64
C ARG A 7 28.52 36.72 -4.50
N PRO A 8 28.88 38.02 -4.50
CA PRO A 8 30.03 38.54 -5.23
C PRO A 8 31.35 37.87 -4.80
N ASN A 9 32.30 37.73 -5.75
CA ASN A 9 33.62 37.12 -5.50
C ASN A 9 34.60 38.07 -4.78
N GLU A 10 34.34 39.38 -4.79
CA GLU A 10 35.15 40.40 -4.11
C GLU A 10 34.32 41.03 -2.97
N THR A 11 34.99 41.44 -1.88
CA THR A 11 34.42 42.16 -0.73
C THR A 11 33.95 43.58 -1.10
N ASN A 12 33.00 43.67 -2.02
CA ASN A 12 32.37 44.92 -2.43
C ASN A 12 30.96 45.01 -1.83
N THR A 13 30.85 45.73 -0.71
CA THR A 13 29.59 45.94 0.01
C THR A 13 28.57 46.73 -0.82
N GLU A 14 28.99 47.68 -1.66
CA GLU A 14 28.08 48.46 -2.52
C GLU A 14 27.35 47.57 -3.53
N THR A 15 28.04 46.55 -4.04
CA THR A 15 27.44 45.55 -4.94
C THR A 15 26.39 44.73 -4.20
N PHE A 16 26.69 44.32 -2.97
CA PHE A 16 25.76 43.50 -2.19
C PHE A 16 24.57 44.31 -1.64
N ASP A 17 24.74 45.60 -1.35
CA ASP A 17 23.64 46.53 -1.05
C ASP A 17 22.62 46.57 -2.19
N LYS A 18 23.10 46.66 -3.43
CA LYS A 18 22.24 46.60 -4.61
C LYS A 18 21.49 45.29 -4.71
N ILE A 19 22.14 44.16 -4.41
CA ILE A 19 21.49 42.84 -4.41
C ILE A 19 20.39 42.78 -3.34
N ILE A 20 20.63 43.30 -2.13
CA ILE A 20 19.62 43.34 -1.07
C ILE A 20 18.42 44.20 -1.50
N SER A 21 18.67 45.36 -2.11
CA SER A 21 17.62 46.23 -2.66
C SER A 21 16.81 45.53 -3.75
N ASP A 22 17.48 44.88 -4.70
CA ASP A 22 16.85 44.13 -5.79
C ASP A 22 16.00 42.96 -5.24
N MET A 23 16.49 42.26 -4.22
CA MET A 23 15.71 41.23 -3.52
C MET A 23 14.47 41.84 -2.86
N TYR A 24 14.59 42.98 -2.17
CA TYR A 24 13.44 43.61 -1.54
C TYR A 24 12.38 44.03 -2.57
N GLU A 25 12.78 44.56 -3.73
CA GLU A 25 11.85 44.85 -4.84
C GLU A 25 11.12 43.61 -5.34
N VAL A 26 11.81 42.46 -5.42
CA VAL A 26 11.19 41.19 -5.80
C VAL A 26 10.16 40.76 -4.74
N LEU A 27 10.48 40.87 -3.45
CA LEU A 27 9.54 40.57 -2.37
C LEU A 27 8.28 41.45 -2.45
N VAL A 28 8.44 42.75 -2.69
CA VAL A 28 7.32 43.69 -2.88
C VAL A 28 6.44 43.28 -4.06
N LYS A 29 7.04 42.89 -5.20
CA LYS A 29 6.29 42.40 -6.38
C LYS A 29 5.52 41.12 -6.08
N ILE A 30 6.14 40.18 -5.37
CA ILE A 30 5.50 38.92 -4.96
C ILE A 30 4.32 39.21 -4.03
N SER A 31 4.53 40.02 -3.00
CA SER A 31 3.50 40.34 -2.00
C SER A 31 2.28 41.03 -2.59
N ASN A 32 2.49 41.91 -3.57
CA ASN A 32 1.42 42.61 -4.30
C ASN A 32 0.79 41.79 -5.44
N GLY A 33 1.22 40.54 -5.68
CA GLY A 33 0.67 39.69 -6.74
C GLY A 33 1.08 40.07 -8.16
N TYR A 34 2.15 40.85 -8.34
CA TYR A 34 2.64 41.30 -9.65
C TYR A 34 3.72 40.38 -10.25
N ALA A 35 4.06 39.27 -9.57
CA ALA A 35 5.02 38.30 -10.06
C ALA A 35 4.36 37.31 -11.04
N LYS A 36 4.93 37.16 -12.24
CA LYS A 36 4.53 36.09 -13.18
C LYS A 36 5.02 34.75 -12.66
N GLU A 37 4.14 33.75 -12.64
CA GLU A 37 4.41 32.46 -11.98
C GLU A 37 5.65 31.72 -12.52
N ASN A 38 5.83 31.63 -13.84
CA ASN A 38 7.00 30.97 -14.44
C ASN A 38 8.31 31.68 -14.07
N GLU A 39 8.30 33.02 -14.10
CA GLU A 39 9.46 33.84 -13.73
C GLU A 39 9.79 33.76 -12.23
N LEU A 40 8.77 33.57 -11.40
CA LEU A 40 8.90 33.37 -9.96
C LEU A 40 9.52 31.99 -9.66
N LYS A 41 9.05 30.94 -10.35
CA LYS A 41 9.59 29.59 -10.22
C LYS A 41 11.10 29.55 -10.47
N ASP A 42 11.55 30.05 -11.62
CA ASP A 42 12.98 30.04 -12.00
C ASP A 42 13.84 30.80 -11.00
N TYR A 43 13.35 31.95 -10.51
CA TYR A 43 14.05 32.73 -9.49
C TYR A 43 14.19 31.95 -8.20
N LEU A 44 13.11 31.33 -7.72
CA LEU A 44 13.09 30.60 -6.45
C LEU A 44 13.89 29.30 -6.51
N GLU A 45 13.94 28.61 -7.65
CA GLU A 45 14.82 27.45 -7.83
C GLU A 45 16.29 27.82 -7.62
N ASN A 46 16.72 28.96 -8.15
CA ASN A 46 18.09 29.44 -7.93
C ASN A 46 18.28 29.90 -6.48
N LEU A 47 17.32 30.64 -5.92
CA LEU A 47 17.37 31.08 -4.53
C LEU A 47 17.51 29.90 -3.55
N VAL A 48 16.77 28.81 -3.76
CA VAL A 48 16.86 27.59 -2.95
C VAL A 48 18.25 26.94 -3.07
N LYS A 49 18.80 26.88 -4.29
CA LYS A 49 20.16 26.33 -4.53
C LYS A 49 21.26 27.17 -3.87
N ASP A 50 21.08 28.49 -3.82
CA ASP A 50 22.06 29.42 -3.27
C ASP A 50 22.05 29.51 -1.72
N GLN A 51 21.15 28.79 -1.05
CA GLN A 51 21.16 28.73 0.41
C GLN A 51 22.46 28.09 0.91
N LYS A 52 23.14 28.76 1.85
CA LYS A 52 24.30 28.18 2.56
C LYS A 52 23.91 27.84 3.99
N CYS A 53 24.31 26.65 4.45
CA CYS A 53 24.16 26.29 5.86
C CYS A 53 25.23 26.99 6.70
N LEU A 54 24.89 27.37 7.92
CA LEU A 54 25.85 27.91 8.88
C LEU A 54 26.81 26.80 9.32
N GLN A 55 28.11 27.10 9.35
CA GLN A 55 29.13 26.10 9.69
C GLN A 55 28.95 25.52 11.10
N SER A 56 28.56 26.36 12.06
CA SER A 56 28.31 25.96 13.44
C SER A 56 26.95 25.29 13.66
N ASN A 57 26.01 25.41 12.71
CA ASN A 57 24.70 24.77 12.80
C ASN A 57 24.09 24.50 11.41
N ALA A 58 24.22 23.25 10.94
CA ALA A 58 23.75 22.84 9.62
C ALA A 58 22.22 22.90 9.44
N GLU A 59 21.45 23.05 10.52
CA GLU A 59 20.00 23.24 10.48
C GLU A 59 19.60 24.68 10.14
N MET A 60 20.53 25.63 10.18
CA MET A 60 20.27 27.04 9.84
C MET A 60 20.83 27.37 8.46
N GLY A 61 19.97 27.87 7.57
CA GLY A 61 20.31 28.24 6.20
C GLY A 61 20.16 29.74 5.92
N PHE A 62 21.16 30.34 5.27
CA PHE A 62 21.30 31.79 5.11
C PHE A 62 21.57 32.22 3.66
N TRP A 63 21.21 33.47 3.38
CA TRP A 63 21.51 34.22 2.15
C TRP A 63 22.43 35.42 2.41
N GLY A 64 23.25 35.31 3.46
CA GLY A 64 24.26 36.32 3.79
C GLY A 64 25.43 36.37 2.81
N PHE A 65 26.14 37.49 2.82
CA PHE A 65 27.32 37.75 2.01
C PHE A 65 28.46 36.77 2.31
N ASP A 66 28.78 36.57 3.58
CA ASP A 66 29.85 35.72 4.10
C ASP A 66 29.44 35.11 5.47
N GLU A 67 30.31 34.32 6.10
CA GLU A 67 30.08 33.76 7.43
C GLU A 67 29.96 34.86 8.50
N PRO A 68 29.06 34.71 9.48
CA PRO A 68 28.81 35.73 10.49
C PRO A 68 30.00 35.90 11.46
N GLU A 69 30.90 34.93 11.54
CA GLU A 69 32.12 35.01 12.35
C GLU A 69 33.14 35.99 11.75
N ASN A 70 33.10 36.20 10.43
CA ASN A 70 33.96 37.14 9.71
C ASN A 70 33.40 38.58 9.71
N MET A 71 32.23 38.80 10.31
CA MET A 71 31.50 40.05 10.21
C MET A 71 31.37 40.77 11.56
N PRO A 72 31.66 42.09 11.58
CA PRO A 72 31.22 42.99 12.65
C PRO A 72 29.71 42.92 12.94
N SER A 73 29.29 43.33 14.13
CA SER A 73 27.91 43.13 14.62
C SER A 73 26.85 43.87 13.79
N ASP A 74 27.15 45.10 13.37
CA ASP A 74 26.44 45.92 12.37
C ASP A 74 26.35 45.21 11.02
N ALA A 75 27.51 44.79 10.50
CA ALA A 75 27.62 44.15 9.21
C ALA A 75 26.77 42.86 9.13
N ARG A 76 26.69 42.10 10.22
CA ARG A 76 25.80 40.93 10.30
C ARG A 76 24.33 41.29 10.14
N VAL A 77 23.87 42.40 10.71
CA VAL A 77 22.46 42.81 10.57
C VAL A 77 22.16 43.07 9.10
N MET A 78 23.01 43.87 8.44
CA MET A 78 22.79 44.32 7.06
C MET A 78 23.07 43.21 6.04
N TYR A 79 24.21 42.54 6.14
CA TYR A 79 24.71 41.67 5.08
C TYR A 79 24.54 40.17 5.34
N PHE A 80 24.04 39.79 6.52
CA PHE A 80 23.78 38.38 6.85
C PHE A 80 22.30 38.11 7.14
N TYR A 81 21.71 38.86 8.07
CA TYR A 81 20.31 38.65 8.49
C TYR A 81 19.29 39.27 7.51
N THR A 82 19.48 40.52 7.09
CA THR A 82 18.52 41.20 6.18
C THR A 82 18.26 40.44 4.87
N PRO A 83 19.27 40.02 4.07
CA PRO A 83 19.01 39.23 2.87
C PRO A 83 18.34 37.88 3.18
N THR A 84 18.65 37.28 4.33
CA THR A 84 18.01 36.04 4.79
C THR A 84 16.53 36.26 5.10
N TYR A 85 16.17 37.35 5.80
CA TYR A 85 14.78 37.72 6.07
C TYR A 85 13.99 37.96 4.79
N ILE A 86 14.60 38.65 3.82
CA ILE A 86 13.97 38.92 2.52
C ILE A 86 13.74 37.62 1.73
N ALA A 87 14.76 36.76 1.62
CA ALA A 87 14.66 35.47 0.96
C ALA A 87 13.55 34.61 1.59
N ILE A 88 13.48 34.57 2.92
CA ILE A 88 12.45 33.84 3.64
C ILE A 88 11.08 34.46 3.46
N GLY A 89 10.98 35.79 3.40
CA GLY A 89 9.76 36.47 3.03
C GLY A 89 9.23 36.01 1.67
N MET A 90 10.09 35.86 0.66
CA MET A 90 9.68 35.38 -0.66
C MET A 90 9.19 33.94 -0.63
N LEU A 91 9.95 33.04 0.01
CA LEU A 91 9.60 31.62 0.11
C LEU A 91 8.28 31.43 0.87
N LEU A 92 8.13 32.12 2.00
CA LEU A 92 6.91 32.06 2.82
C LEU A 92 5.70 32.60 2.06
N ASN A 93 5.82 33.76 1.41
CA ASN A 93 4.72 34.34 0.64
C ASN A 93 4.34 33.45 -0.56
N THR A 94 5.33 32.86 -1.22
CA THR A 94 5.08 31.93 -2.33
C THR A 94 4.37 30.67 -1.85
N LYS A 95 4.74 30.13 -0.68
CA LYS A 95 4.04 28.98 -0.08
C LYS A 95 2.58 29.27 0.24
N LEU A 96 2.26 30.50 0.65
CA LEU A 96 0.89 30.92 0.91
C LEU A 96 0.03 31.04 -0.36
N ASN A 97 0.60 31.58 -1.43
CA ASN A 97 -0.15 32.06 -2.60
C ASN A 97 -0.01 31.18 -3.85
N TYR A 98 1.07 30.42 -3.98
CA TYR A 98 1.40 29.62 -5.18
C TYR A 98 1.83 28.18 -4.81
N PRO A 99 0.97 27.40 -4.12
CA PRO A 99 1.34 26.07 -3.61
C PRO A 99 1.71 25.06 -4.70
N GLU A 100 1.12 25.16 -5.90
CA GLU A 100 1.47 24.27 -7.02
C GLU A 100 2.84 24.59 -7.62
N THR A 101 3.25 25.86 -7.64
CA THR A 101 4.61 26.25 -8.04
C THR A 101 5.64 25.71 -7.06
N VAL A 102 5.35 25.79 -5.74
CA VAL A 102 6.24 25.28 -4.69
C VAL A 102 6.53 23.79 -4.84
N LYS A 103 5.52 22.97 -5.17
CA LYS A 103 5.69 21.52 -5.38
C LYS A 103 6.68 21.17 -6.49
N GLN A 104 6.90 22.08 -7.44
CA GLN A 104 7.81 21.88 -8.57
C GLN A 104 9.25 22.27 -8.25
N ILE A 105 9.51 22.92 -7.12
CA ILE A 105 10.84 23.41 -6.73
C ILE A 105 11.47 22.41 -5.77
N ALA A 106 12.44 21.65 -6.26
CA ALA A 106 13.16 20.66 -5.45
C ALA A 106 13.87 21.32 -4.25
N GLY A 107 13.67 20.76 -3.06
CA GLY A 107 14.32 21.24 -1.83
C GLY A 107 13.68 22.48 -1.18
N PHE A 108 12.57 23.00 -1.73
CA PHE A 108 11.91 24.21 -1.23
C PHE A 108 11.56 24.14 0.26
N ASP A 109 10.86 23.08 0.69
CA ASP A 109 10.39 22.98 2.07
C ASP A 109 11.54 22.89 3.07
N VAL A 110 12.63 22.22 2.68
CA VAL A 110 13.87 22.12 3.46
C VAL A 110 14.51 23.50 3.58
N ALA A 111 14.67 24.22 2.47
CA ALA A 111 15.28 25.55 2.46
C ALA A 111 14.46 26.56 3.29
N LEU A 112 13.13 26.55 3.15
CA LEU A 112 12.25 27.39 3.95
C LEU A 112 12.37 27.08 5.45
N LYS A 113 12.36 25.79 5.84
CA LYS A 113 12.49 25.40 7.25
C LYS A 113 13.83 25.85 7.85
N LYS A 114 14.93 25.61 7.12
CA LYS A 114 16.28 26.03 7.56
C LYS A 114 16.40 27.54 7.69
N GLY A 115 15.82 28.30 6.75
CA GLY A 115 15.88 29.75 6.78
C GLY A 115 14.95 30.40 7.81
N LEU A 116 13.81 29.78 8.12
CA LEU A 116 12.95 30.22 9.23
C LEU A 116 13.68 30.09 10.56
N LEU A 117 14.34 28.94 10.80
CA LEU A 117 15.17 28.74 11.98
C LEU A 117 16.37 29.70 12.01
N ALA A 118 17.06 29.88 10.88
CA ALA A 118 18.13 30.86 10.74
C ALA A 118 17.68 32.29 11.09
N SER A 119 16.45 32.64 10.74
CA SER A 119 15.91 33.97 10.98
C SER A 119 15.76 34.30 12.48
N THR A 120 15.67 33.28 13.35
CA THR A 120 15.56 33.49 14.79
C THR A 120 16.90 33.78 15.48
N GLY A 121 18.03 33.60 14.79
CA GLY A 121 19.38 33.64 15.40
C GLY A 121 19.72 34.95 16.14
N ARG A 122 19.07 36.07 15.77
CA ARG A 122 19.24 37.38 16.42
C ARG A 122 17.98 37.90 17.11
N GLY A 123 16.92 37.11 17.21
CA GLY A 123 15.66 37.56 17.80
C GLY A 123 15.01 38.76 17.07
N PHE A 124 15.32 38.96 15.79
CA PHE A 124 14.97 40.14 14.98
C PHE A 124 15.60 41.47 15.44
N GLN A 125 16.58 41.45 16.33
CA GLN A 125 17.13 42.65 16.95
C GLN A 125 18.24 43.28 16.09
N GLY A 126 18.37 44.60 16.18
CA GLY A 126 19.48 45.34 15.58
C GLY A 126 20.82 45.11 16.27
N HIS A 127 21.72 46.07 16.15
CA HIS A 127 22.99 46.11 16.89
C HIS A 127 23.02 47.30 17.84
N GLY A 128 23.83 47.22 18.91
CA GLY A 128 24.07 48.36 19.80
C GLY A 128 22.78 49.06 20.26
N TYR A 129 22.70 50.37 19.98
CA TYR A 129 21.59 51.26 20.33
C TYR A 129 20.43 51.30 19.30
N ASP A 130 20.47 50.44 18.28
CA ASP A 130 19.44 50.35 17.21
C ASP A 130 18.56 49.11 17.37
N TYR A 131 18.34 48.68 18.61
CA TYR A 131 17.59 47.46 18.91
C TYR A 131 16.17 47.51 18.34
N LEU A 132 15.45 48.61 18.60
CA LEU A 132 14.05 48.79 18.19
C LEU A 132 13.92 49.01 16.67
N ASP A 133 14.83 49.76 16.07
CA ASP A 133 14.88 49.97 14.61
C ASP A 133 15.09 48.65 13.86
N GLY A 134 16.04 47.82 14.31
CA GLY A 134 16.27 46.49 13.72
C GLY A 134 15.03 45.59 13.81
N LEU A 135 14.33 45.60 14.94
CA LEU A 135 13.08 44.86 15.12
C LEU A 135 12.01 45.33 14.13
N ILE A 136 11.83 46.65 14.00
CA ILE A 136 10.86 47.25 13.07
C ILE A 136 11.17 46.88 11.62
N LYS A 137 12.44 46.96 11.21
CA LYS A 137 12.88 46.58 9.86
C LYS A 137 12.60 45.10 9.56
N ALA A 138 12.93 44.20 10.49
CA ALA A 138 12.66 42.77 10.34
C ALA A 138 11.15 42.48 10.27
N LEU A 139 10.36 43.06 11.19
CA LEU A 139 8.90 42.88 11.19
C LEU A 139 8.25 43.45 9.93
N ASN A 140 8.71 44.58 9.40
CA ASN A 140 8.22 45.12 8.12
C ASN A 140 8.40 44.12 6.98
N ILE A 141 9.57 43.48 6.87
CA ILE A 141 9.82 42.43 5.86
C ILE A 141 8.85 41.27 6.05
N PHE A 142 8.71 40.76 7.28
CA PHE A 142 7.88 39.59 7.55
C PHE A 142 6.37 39.88 7.44
N VAL A 143 5.90 41.06 7.83
CA VAL A 143 4.51 41.47 7.65
C VAL A 143 4.20 41.70 6.18
N LEU A 144 5.08 42.36 5.43
CA LEU A 144 4.97 42.44 3.96
C LEU A 144 4.90 41.04 3.33
N ALA A 145 5.68 40.08 3.82
CA ALA A 145 5.64 38.71 3.35
C ALA A 145 4.40 37.91 3.78
N LYS A 146 3.52 38.48 4.63
CA LYS A 146 2.38 37.79 5.26
C LYS A 146 2.78 36.67 6.22
N ALA A 147 3.93 36.79 6.89
CA ALA A 147 4.40 35.83 7.88
C ALA A 147 3.45 35.67 9.07
N HIS A 148 2.80 36.77 9.49
CA HIS A 148 1.79 36.74 10.55
C HIS A 148 0.58 35.85 10.20
N ILE A 149 0.24 35.70 8.92
CA ILE A 149 -0.76 34.73 8.46
C ILE A 149 -0.16 33.32 8.40
N PHE A 150 1.05 33.20 7.85
CA PHE A 150 1.70 31.89 7.70
C PHE A 150 1.84 31.14 9.02
N VAL A 151 2.21 31.81 10.10
CA VAL A 151 2.39 31.17 11.41
C VAL A 151 1.05 30.77 12.06
N GLU A 152 -0.08 31.31 11.60
CA GLU A 152 -1.40 30.83 12.02
C GLU A 152 -1.85 29.61 11.21
N LEU A 153 -1.55 29.57 9.91
CA LEU A 153 -1.87 28.43 9.03
C LEU A 153 -0.91 27.25 9.23
N TYR A 154 0.34 27.51 9.58
CA TYR A 154 1.39 26.50 9.72
C TYR A 154 2.17 26.66 11.05
N PRO A 155 1.50 26.62 12.21
CA PRO A 155 2.11 26.94 13.50
C PRO A 155 3.27 26.00 13.90
N ASN A 156 3.27 24.77 13.36
CA ASN A 156 4.28 23.76 13.65
C ASN A 156 5.40 23.69 12.60
N TYR A 157 5.37 24.53 11.56
CA TYR A 157 6.35 24.46 10.48
C TYR A 157 7.77 24.84 10.94
N CYS A 158 7.86 25.87 11.79
CA CYS A 158 9.02 26.23 12.58
C CYS A 158 8.50 26.90 13.87
N GLN A 159 8.55 26.16 14.98
CA GLN A 159 7.97 26.60 16.25
C GLN A 159 8.75 27.77 16.85
N GLU A 160 10.07 27.78 16.67
CA GLU A 160 10.98 28.82 17.13
C GLU A 160 10.65 30.16 16.47
N PHE A 161 10.49 30.16 15.14
CA PHE A 161 10.11 31.35 14.39
C PHE A 161 8.70 31.81 14.73
N THR A 162 7.75 30.88 14.80
CA THR A 162 6.35 31.16 15.16
C THR A 162 6.26 31.85 16.51
N ARG A 163 6.94 31.30 17.53
CA ARG A 163 6.99 31.87 18.87
C ARG A 163 7.62 33.26 18.85
N LEU A 164 8.78 33.40 18.21
CA LEU A 164 9.49 34.68 18.15
C LEU A 164 8.65 35.77 17.48
N LEU A 165 8.02 35.49 16.33
CA LEU A 165 7.18 36.45 15.63
C LEU A 165 6.00 36.92 16.48
N LYS A 166 5.30 35.99 17.14
CA LYS A 166 4.17 36.33 18.02
C LYS A 166 4.62 37.16 19.22
N GLU A 167 5.71 36.78 19.86
CA GLU A 167 6.29 37.53 20.99
C GLU A 167 6.74 38.94 20.58
N SER A 168 7.33 39.09 19.39
CA SER A 168 7.76 40.37 18.83
C SER A 168 6.57 41.29 18.53
N LEU A 169 5.50 40.78 17.91
CA LEU A 169 4.28 41.59 17.67
C LEU A 169 3.60 42.00 18.98
N GLN A 170 3.51 41.10 19.96
CA GLN A 170 3.01 41.43 21.30
C GLN A 170 3.90 42.45 22.01
N TYR A 171 5.22 42.39 21.80
CA TYR A 171 6.14 43.39 22.32
C TYR A 171 5.85 44.77 21.71
N CYS A 172 5.65 44.87 20.40
CA CYS A 172 5.23 46.11 19.73
C CYS A 172 3.93 46.68 20.32
N GLU A 173 2.91 45.84 20.54
CA GLU A 173 1.67 46.28 21.20
C GLU A 173 1.91 46.86 22.59
N ARG A 174 2.77 46.21 23.39
CA ARG A 174 3.11 46.71 24.73
C ARG A 174 3.81 48.06 24.67
N LEU A 175 4.72 48.27 23.72
CA LEU A 175 5.42 49.56 23.57
C LEU A 175 4.43 50.69 23.29
N ILE A 176 3.46 50.48 22.39
CA ILE A 176 2.42 51.46 22.08
C ILE A 176 1.53 51.73 23.30
N LYS A 177 1.03 50.66 23.95
CA LYS A 177 0.15 50.79 25.14
C LYS A 177 0.81 51.52 26.30
N THR A 178 2.14 51.38 26.45
CA THR A 178 2.91 51.99 27.54
C THR A 178 3.58 53.31 27.14
N ASN A 179 3.34 53.81 25.92
CA ASN A 179 3.98 55.00 25.35
C ASN A 179 5.53 54.95 25.37
N LYS A 180 6.10 53.75 25.27
CA LYS A 180 7.55 53.48 25.24
C LYS A 180 8.04 53.24 23.81
N THR A 181 7.69 54.14 22.91
CA THR A 181 7.93 54.00 21.46
C THR A 181 9.18 54.73 20.98
N LYS A 182 9.92 55.40 21.87
CA LYS A 182 11.13 56.14 21.54
C LYS A 182 12.36 55.23 21.48
N GLY A 183 13.20 55.42 20.47
CA GLY A 183 14.53 54.83 20.35
C GLY A 183 15.55 55.45 21.29
N ASP A 184 16.76 54.89 21.29
CA ASP A 184 17.85 55.31 22.18
C ASP A 184 18.34 56.75 21.88
N TRP A 185 18.07 57.29 20.68
CA TRP A 185 18.38 58.67 20.30
C TRP A 185 17.14 59.59 20.27
N GLY A 186 16.01 59.12 20.82
CA GLY A 186 14.78 59.89 20.92
C GLY A 186 13.88 59.87 19.68
N GLU A 187 14.21 59.06 18.66
CA GLU A 187 13.36 58.84 17.50
C GLU A 187 12.03 58.22 17.92
N ASP A 188 10.92 58.69 17.38
CA ASP A 188 9.60 58.16 17.69
C ASP A 188 9.16 57.14 16.64
N TYR A 189 9.02 55.87 17.05
CA TYR A 189 8.59 54.78 16.19
C TYR A 189 7.09 54.48 16.27
N SER A 190 6.30 55.34 16.95
CA SER A 190 4.86 55.09 17.17
C SER A 190 4.10 54.85 15.88
N ILE A 191 4.41 55.59 14.80
CA ILE A 191 3.73 55.44 13.51
C ILE A 191 4.09 54.10 12.88
N GLN A 192 5.37 53.76 12.80
CA GLN A 192 5.89 52.53 12.21
C GLN A 192 5.32 51.30 12.94
N LEU A 193 5.29 51.33 14.27
CA LEU A 193 4.73 50.25 15.09
C LEU A 193 3.22 50.10 14.87
N ASN A 194 2.46 51.20 14.80
CA ASN A 194 1.03 51.14 14.49
C ASN A 194 0.77 50.58 13.08
N CYS A 195 1.56 50.99 12.07
CA CYS A 195 1.45 50.46 10.72
C CYS A 195 1.72 48.96 10.68
N ILE A 196 2.77 48.48 11.37
CA ILE A 196 3.08 47.04 11.48
C ILE A 196 1.92 46.28 12.10
N LEU A 197 1.40 46.74 13.24
CA LEU A 197 0.31 46.05 13.94
C LEU A 197 -0.99 46.08 13.15
N GLN A 198 -1.28 47.17 12.46
CA GLN A 198 -2.44 47.28 11.58
C GLN A 198 -2.32 46.32 10.39
N ALA A 199 -1.14 46.22 9.76
CA ALA A 199 -0.88 45.31 8.65
C ALA A 199 -0.69 43.84 9.07
N ALA A 200 -0.45 43.58 10.36
CA ALA A 200 -0.43 42.24 10.94
C ALA A 200 -1.77 41.86 11.59
N ALA A 201 -2.79 42.72 11.47
CA ALA A 201 -4.03 42.55 12.20
C ALA A 201 -4.72 41.24 11.82
N PRO A 202 -5.47 40.63 12.76
CA PRO A 202 -6.24 39.42 12.48
C PRO A 202 -7.21 39.59 11.31
N GLN A 203 -7.56 40.82 10.93
CA GLN A 203 -8.41 41.09 9.76
C GLN A 203 -7.81 40.58 8.45
N ASP A 204 -6.48 40.57 8.28
CA ASP A 204 -5.86 40.03 7.06
C ASP A 204 -5.84 38.51 7.06
N TYR A 205 -5.65 37.88 8.23
CA TYR A 205 -5.90 36.44 8.41
C TYR A 205 -7.38 36.10 8.18
N LEU A 206 -8.30 36.83 8.79
CA LEU A 206 -9.75 36.65 8.62
C LEU A 206 -10.19 36.94 7.20
N LYS A 207 -9.56 37.89 6.50
CA LYS A 207 -9.82 38.21 5.09
C LYS A 207 -9.30 37.10 4.19
N LEU A 208 -8.06 36.64 4.36
CA LEU A 208 -7.53 35.49 3.63
C LEU A 208 -8.34 34.22 3.91
N MET A 209 -8.69 33.99 5.18
CA MET A 209 -9.57 32.89 5.60
C MET A 209 -10.98 33.10 5.07
N SER A 210 -11.48 34.33 4.89
CA SER A 210 -12.78 34.65 4.27
C SER A 210 -12.78 34.46 2.76
N GLU A 211 -11.67 34.79 2.08
CA GLU A 211 -11.43 34.55 0.65
C GLU A 211 -11.25 33.05 0.38
N LYS A 212 -10.70 32.31 1.35
CA LYS A 212 -10.62 30.84 1.37
C LYS A 212 -11.87 30.17 1.98
N LYS A 213 -12.77 30.92 2.63
CA LYS A 213 -13.93 30.39 3.36
C LYS A 213 -14.94 29.87 2.35
N GLY A 214 -15.31 28.59 2.49
CA GLY A 214 -16.17 27.93 1.53
C GLY A 214 -15.44 27.37 0.32
N GLN A 215 -14.12 27.60 0.18
CA GLN A 215 -13.31 26.85 -0.77
C GLN A 215 -13.14 25.43 -0.21
N LYS A 216 -13.82 24.49 -0.85
CA LYS A 216 -13.82 23.09 -0.44
C LYS A 216 -12.62 22.37 -1.04
N VAL A 217 -11.97 21.56 -0.22
CA VAL A 217 -11.02 20.54 -0.66
C VAL A 217 -11.63 19.16 -0.49
N TYR A 218 -11.12 18.20 -1.23
CA TYR A 218 -11.48 16.81 -1.04
C TYR A 218 -10.58 16.15 0.00
N LEU A 219 -11.21 15.53 1.00
CA LEU A 219 -10.55 14.76 2.05
C LEU A 219 -11.04 13.31 1.98
N PHE A 220 -10.12 12.40 1.72
CA PHE A 220 -10.32 10.96 1.75
C PHE A 220 -10.00 10.43 3.14
N VAL A 221 -10.96 9.76 3.78
CA VAL A 221 -10.83 9.19 5.13
C VAL A 221 -11.10 7.69 5.12
N TYR A 222 -10.36 6.93 5.92
CA TYR A 222 -10.34 5.46 5.88
C TYR A 222 -10.45 4.80 7.27
N GLY A 223 -10.78 5.59 8.30
CA GLY A 223 -10.65 5.19 9.69
C GLY A 223 -11.57 5.90 10.67
N THR A 224 -10.98 6.47 11.72
CA THR A 224 -11.64 7.19 12.83
C THR A 224 -12.50 8.38 12.38
N LEU A 225 -12.19 8.99 11.24
CA LEU A 225 -12.98 10.07 10.65
C LEU A 225 -14.15 9.59 9.78
N MET A 226 -14.25 8.30 9.46
CA MET A 226 -15.38 7.78 8.70
C MET A 226 -16.69 7.89 9.49
N SER A 227 -17.79 8.04 8.76
CA SER A 227 -19.15 8.17 9.31
C SER A 227 -19.52 7.06 10.31
N THR A 228 -19.03 5.84 10.08
CA THR A 228 -19.30 4.65 10.90
C THR A 228 -18.44 4.54 12.16
N ASN A 229 -17.35 5.31 12.27
CA ASN A 229 -16.34 5.17 13.32
C ASN A 229 -16.14 6.42 14.18
N ARG A 230 -16.69 7.57 13.76
CA ARG A 230 -16.51 8.83 14.48
C ARG A 230 -17.26 8.83 15.81
N SER A 231 -16.52 8.90 16.91
CA SER A 231 -17.07 8.95 18.27
C SER A 231 -17.51 10.37 18.63
N ASN A 232 -18.77 10.75 18.38
CA ASN A 232 -19.40 12.02 18.84
C ASN A 232 -18.57 13.32 18.63
N ARG A 233 -17.66 13.38 17.64
CA ARG A 233 -16.80 14.55 17.40
C ARG A 233 -17.10 15.20 16.05
N ALA A 234 -17.38 16.50 16.10
CA ALA A 234 -17.96 17.29 15.01
C ALA A 234 -16.98 17.81 13.94
N TYR A 235 -15.91 17.08 13.61
CA TYR A 235 -14.93 17.57 12.63
C TYR A 235 -15.44 17.50 11.19
N LEU A 236 -16.26 16.50 10.87
CA LEU A 236 -16.85 16.28 9.54
C LEU A 236 -18.39 16.31 9.55
N ASP A 237 -19.00 16.85 10.61
CA ASP A 237 -20.48 16.87 10.72
C ASP A 237 -21.11 17.87 9.74
N ASP A 238 -20.43 18.99 9.47
CA ASP A 238 -20.85 19.99 8.48
C ASP A 238 -20.22 19.78 7.09
N ALA A 239 -19.42 18.70 6.92
CA ALA A 239 -18.75 18.41 5.66
C ALA A 239 -19.70 17.69 4.68
N GLU A 240 -19.58 18.02 3.38
CA GLU A 240 -20.40 17.38 2.35
C GLU A 240 -19.85 16.00 2.03
N TYR A 241 -20.65 14.95 2.22
CA TYR A 241 -20.28 13.58 1.86
C TYR A 241 -20.43 13.37 0.35
N LEU A 242 -19.34 12.96 -0.31
CA LEU A 242 -19.28 12.78 -1.77
C LEU A 242 -19.33 11.31 -2.21
N GLY A 243 -19.27 10.36 -1.28
CA GLY A 243 -19.41 8.93 -1.57
C GLY A 243 -18.20 8.09 -1.15
N LYS A 244 -18.21 6.84 -1.62
CA LYS A 244 -17.17 5.84 -1.34
C LYS A 244 -16.14 5.84 -2.46
N PHE A 245 -14.87 5.82 -2.06
CA PHE A 245 -13.74 5.83 -2.97
C PHE A 245 -12.70 4.78 -2.58
N THR A 246 -11.82 4.45 -3.51
CA THR A 246 -10.70 3.52 -3.30
C THR A 246 -9.37 4.23 -3.57
N LEU A 247 -8.43 4.10 -2.65
CA LEU A 247 -7.06 4.56 -2.80
C LEU A 247 -6.15 3.38 -3.15
N ASN A 248 -5.50 3.41 -4.32
CA ASN A 248 -4.56 2.37 -4.77
C ASN A 248 -3.12 2.69 -4.35
N GLY A 249 -2.30 1.67 -4.15
CA GLY A 249 -0.88 1.82 -3.78
C GLY A 249 -0.65 2.02 -2.29
N TYR A 250 -1.63 1.65 -1.46
CA TYR A 250 -1.57 1.81 -0.01
C TYR A 250 -2.12 0.57 0.70
N GLU A 251 -1.56 0.27 1.87
CA GLU A 251 -1.97 -0.83 2.73
C GLU A 251 -2.56 -0.30 4.03
N LEU A 252 -3.66 -0.90 4.49
CA LEU A 252 -4.34 -0.52 5.72
C LEU A 252 -3.94 -1.43 6.88
N TYR A 253 -3.63 -0.84 8.03
CA TYR A 253 -3.26 -1.55 9.26
C TYR A 253 -4.14 -1.12 10.43
N ASP A 254 -4.51 -2.08 11.29
CA ASP A 254 -5.11 -1.80 12.59
C ASP A 254 -4.01 -1.57 13.63
N LEU A 255 -4.00 -0.39 14.24
CA LEU A 255 -3.07 0.03 15.28
C LEU A 255 -3.74 0.00 16.68
N GLY A 256 -4.85 -0.75 16.82
CA GLY A 256 -5.64 -0.86 18.03
C GLY A 256 -6.75 0.20 18.12
N SER A 257 -6.41 1.42 18.55
CA SER A 257 -7.42 2.48 18.77
C SER A 257 -7.74 3.28 17.50
N TYR A 258 -6.90 3.19 16.48
CA TYR A 258 -7.00 3.90 15.22
C TYR A 258 -6.31 3.09 14.11
N PRO A 259 -6.61 3.33 12.82
CA PRO A 259 -5.92 2.68 11.72
C PRO A 259 -4.77 3.53 11.16
N GLY A 260 -3.83 2.91 10.46
CA GLY A 260 -2.82 3.61 9.68
C GLY A 260 -2.72 3.06 8.26
N ILE A 261 -2.62 3.96 7.27
CA ILE A 261 -2.20 3.57 5.91
C ILE A 261 -0.72 3.86 5.69
N VAL A 262 -0.05 2.98 4.95
CA VAL A 262 1.33 3.17 4.47
C VAL A 262 1.40 2.83 2.98
N GLU A 263 2.37 3.38 2.25
CA GLU A 263 2.58 3.06 0.83
C GLU A 263 2.90 1.57 0.66
N GLY A 264 2.32 0.94 -0.37
CA GLY A 264 2.48 -0.48 -0.65
C GLY A 264 1.78 -0.90 -1.94
N ASN A 265 1.48 -2.20 -2.07
CA ASN A 265 0.95 -2.77 -3.34
C ASN A 265 -0.55 -3.11 -3.29
N ASP A 266 -1.27 -2.65 -2.27
CA ASP A 266 -2.69 -2.97 -2.05
C ASP A 266 -3.58 -1.74 -2.29
N LYS A 267 -4.84 -1.82 -1.87
CA LYS A 267 -5.82 -0.74 -1.96
C LYS A 267 -6.59 -0.54 -0.65
N VAL A 268 -7.12 0.68 -0.47
CA VAL A 268 -7.82 1.12 0.74
C VAL A 268 -9.20 1.68 0.38
N LYS A 269 -10.27 1.12 0.95
CA LYS A 269 -11.64 1.67 0.90
C LYS A 269 -11.76 2.82 1.88
N GLY A 270 -12.42 3.89 1.45
CA GLY A 270 -12.69 5.03 2.32
C GLY A 270 -13.88 5.83 1.84
N GLU A 271 -14.08 6.94 2.53
CA GLU A 271 -15.12 7.92 2.28
C GLU A 271 -14.47 9.22 1.81
N LEU A 272 -15.13 9.90 0.86
CA LEU A 272 -14.70 11.21 0.39
C LEU A 272 -15.63 12.29 0.94
N TYR A 273 -15.03 13.34 1.47
CA TYR A 273 -15.74 14.53 1.95
C TYR A 273 -15.21 15.79 1.28
N ALA A 274 -16.10 16.71 0.95
CA ALA A 274 -15.74 18.09 0.62
C ALA A 274 -15.71 18.91 1.91
N VAL A 275 -14.49 19.26 2.34
CA VAL A 275 -14.21 19.93 3.61
C VAL A 275 -13.77 21.35 3.32
N SER A 276 -14.30 22.32 4.05
CA SER A 276 -13.84 23.70 3.93
C SER A 276 -12.37 23.78 4.39
N ILE A 277 -11.53 24.49 3.63
CA ILE A 277 -10.08 24.55 3.89
C ILE A 277 -9.74 25.03 5.31
N ASP A 278 -10.59 25.85 5.94
CA ASP A 278 -10.42 26.30 7.33
C ASP A 278 -10.61 25.19 8.38
N LYS A 279 -11.30 24.10 8.04
CA LYS A 279 -11.45 22.93 8.92
C LYS A 279 -10.26 21.97 8.83
N LEU A 280 -9.43 22.07 7.79
CA LEU A 280 -8.28 21.19 7.64
C LEU A 280 -7.28 21.33 8.80
N ASP A 281 -7.10 22.52 9.36
CA ASP A 281 -6.16 22.75 10.46
C ASP A 281 -6.65 22.09 11.76
N ASP A 282 -7.97 22.05 11.98
CA ASP A 282 -8.57 21.35 13.12
C ASP A 282 -8.36 19.83 12.99
N ILE A 283 -8.51 19.31 11.77
CA ILE A 283 -8.31 17.89 11.46
C ILE A 283 -6.82 17.53 11.56
N ASP A 284 -5.90 18.38 11.10
CA ASP A 284 -4.45 18.18 11.26
C ASP A 284 -4.05 18.08 12.73
N ARG A 285 -4.61 18.94 13.59
CA ARG A 285 -4.37 18.87 15.04
C ARG A 285 -4.95 17.61 15.66
N TYR A 286 -6.11 17.16 15.21
CA TYR A 286 -6.75 15.93 15.69
C TYR A 286 -5.95 14.68 15.30
N GLU A 287 -5.52 14.59 14.05
CA GLU A 287 -4.74 13.46 13.54
C GLU A 287 -3.28 13.51 14.06
N GLY A 288 -2.74 14.69 14.36
CA GLY A 288 -1.34 14.85 14.76
C GLY A 288 -0.41 14.90 13.55
N GLU A 289 -0.77 15.74 12.57
CA GLU A 289 0.01 16.00 11.35
C GLU A 289 1.46 16.42 11.69
N GLY A 290 2.42 15.84 10.97
CA GLY A 290 3.85 16.07 11.17
C GLY A 290 4.48 15.21 12.28
N PHE A 291 3.68 14.54 13.11
CA PHE A 291 4.16 13.64 14.17
C PHE A 291 3.67 12.20 14.01
N LEU A 292 2.36 11.99 14.02
CA LEU A 292 1.73 10.66 13.96
C LEU A 292 1.35 10.30 12.52
N TYR A 293 0.78 11.26 11.79
CA TYR A 293 0.49 11.16 10.36
C TYR A 293 1.14 12.29 9.58
N THR A 294 1.27 12.09 8.27
CA THR A 294 1.66 13.11 7.30
C THR A 294 0.52 13.27 6.30
N ARG A 295 0.03 14.50 6.11
CA ARG A 295 -1.03 14.74 5.12
C ARG A 295 -0.44 14.70 3.71
N LYS A 296 -0.97 13.84 2.85
CA LYS A 296 -0.56 13.71 1.44
C LYS A 296 -1.73 13.95 0.50
N MET A 297 -1.44 14.54 -0.64
CA MET A 297 -2.37 14.58 -1.77
C MET A 297 -2.21 13.27 -2.56
N VAL A 298 -3.31 12.55 -2.74
CA VAL A 298 -3.36 11.24 -3.40
C VAL A 298 -4.43 11.24 -4.48
N GLN A 299 -4.30 10.33 -5.44
CA GLN A 299 -5.33 10.08 -6.44
C GLN A 299 -6.19 8.89 -6.01
N ILE A 300 -7.50 9.13 -5.88
CA ILE A 300 -8.51 8.13 -5.47
C ILE A 300 -9.41 7.79 -6.66
N LEU A 301 -10.01 6.61 -6.62
CA LEU A 301 -10.87 6.06 -7.67
C LEU A 301 -12.30 5.86 -7.14
N GLY A 302 -13.27 6.50 -7.77
CA GLY A 302 -14.70 6.33 -7.49
C GLY A 302 -15.33 5.14 -8.23
N GLU A 303 -16.57 4.79 -7.88
CA GLU A 303 -17.28 3.62 -8.45
C GLU A 303 -17.47 3.70 -9.98
N GLY A 304 -17.51 4.91 -10.55
CA GLY A 304 -17.60 5.15 -12.00
C GLY A 304 -16.27 5.22 -12.75
N ASN A 305 -15.15 4.73 -12.18
CA ASN A 305 -13.78 4.95 -12.66
C ASN A 305 -13.34 6.44 -12.69
N GLU A 306 -14.07 7.28 -11.96
CA GLU A 306 -13.70 8.67 -11.69
C GLU A 306 -12.39 8.74 -10.90
N LYS A 307 -11.44 9.56 -11.35
CA LYS A 307 -10.20 9.83 -10.63
C LYS A 307 -10.23 11.23 -10.04
N LEU A 308 -10.12 11.35 -8.73
CA LEU A 308 -10.03 12.62 -8.03
C LEU A 308 -8.74 12.74 -7.24
N ASN A 309 -8.24 13.96 -7.09
CA ASN A 309 -7.17 14.26 -6.16
C ASN A 309 -7.81 14.66 -4.81
N ALA A 310 -7.38 14.00 -3.74
CA ALA A 310 -7.86 14.26 -2.39
C ALA A 310 -6.69 14.27 -1.40
N TYR A 311 -6.81 15.03 -0.33
CA TYR A 311 -5.93 14.87 0.82
C TYR A 311 -6.29 13.59 1.58
N THR A 312 -5.28 12.92 2.13
CA THR A 312 -5.43 11.82 3.08
C THR A 312 -4.33 11.93 4.14
N TYR A 313 -4.51 11.28 5.28
CA TYR A 313 -3.47 11.17 6.31
C TYR A 313 -2.73 9.85 6.11
N VAL A 314 -1.40 9.87 6.07
CA VAL A 314 -0.57 8.66 5.91
C VAL A 314 0.22 8.45 7.20
N TYR A 315 0.19 7.24 7.74
CA TYR A 315 0.80 6.94 9.04
C TYR A 315 2.34 7.06 8.94
N ASN A 316 2.95 7.81 9.87
CA ASN A 316 4.36 8.21 9.79
C ASN A 316 5.26 7.44 10.79
N LYS A 317 4.81 6.29 11.31
CA LYS A 317 5.60 5.42 12.21
C LYS A 317 5.68 3.98 11.66
N PRO A 318 6.60 3.13 12.16
CA PRO A 318 6.66 1.72 11.78
C PRO A 318 5.36 0.97 12.10
N VAL A 319 4.98 0.02 11.23
CA VAL A 319 3.81 -0.87 11.38
C VAL A 319 4.19 -2.29 11.82
N THR A 320 5.44 -2.49 12.26
CA THR A 320 5.94 -3.80 12.70
C THR A 320 5.12 -4.33 13.87
N GLY A 321 4.50 -5.49 13.70
CA GLY A 321 3.65 -6.12 14.71
C GLY A 321 2.17 -5.70 14.66
N SER A 322 1.81 -4.74 13.80
CA SER A 322 0.41 -4.35 13.56
C SER A 322 -0.26 -5.31 12.57
N MET A 323 -1.59 -5.45 12.69
CA MET A 323 -2.36 -6.35 11.82
C MET A 323 -2.74 -5.63 10.52
N LYS A 324 -2.26 -6.13 9.38
CA LYS A 324 -2.74 -5.68 8.06
C LYS A 324 -4.21 -6.08 7.86
N ILE A 325 -5.03 -5.13 7.40
CA ILE A 325 -6.44 -5.32 7.06
C ILE A 325 -6.57 -5.45 5.53
N ASN A 326 -6.71 -6.69 5.07
CA ASN A 326 -6.91 -7.00 3.65
C ASN A 326 -8.15 -6.29 3.10
N TYR A 327 -8.14 -5.95 1.81
CA TYR A 327 -9.22 -5.18 1.16
C TYR A 327 -10.64 -5.72 1.38
N GLU A 328 -10.81 -7.05 1.46
CA GLU A 328 -12.09 -7.71 1.71
C GLU A 328 -12.65 -7.45 3.12
N ASN A 329 -11.77 -7.19 4.10
CA ASN A 329 -12.14 -6.85 5.47
C ASN A 329 -12.44 -5.35 5.66
N GLN A 330 -12.18 -4.51 4.65
CA GLN A 330 -12.38 -3.07 4.77
C GLN A 330 -13.86 -2.70 4.52
N PRO A 331 -14.37 -1.62 5.16
CA PRO A 331 -13.64 -0.55 5.86
C PRO A 331 -13.18 -0.92 7.28
N TRP A 332 -12.19 -0.17 7.79
CA TRP A 332 -11.74 -0.32 9.18
C TRP A 332 -12.86 0.09 10.17
N TYR A 333 -12.87 -0.54 11.34
CA TYR A 333 -13.59 -0.09 12.52
C TYR A 333 -12.82 -0.50 13.78
N GLN A 334 -13.02 0.22 14.89
CA GLN A 334 -12.28 -0.07 16.13
C GLN A 334 -12.60 -1.49 16.62
N GLY A 335 -11.57 -2.31 16.79
CA GLY A 335 -11.72 -3.71 17.20
C GLY A 335 -11.85 -4.70 16.04
N ILE A 336 -11.71 -4.26 14.78
CA ILE A 336 -11.73 -5.15 13.61
C ILE A 336 -10.65 -6.24 13.69
N ALA A 337 -9.43 -5.92 14.12
CA ALA A 337 -8.38 -6.93 14.29
C ALA A 337 -8.78 -7.97 15.34
N LYS A 338 -9.44 -7.54 16.42
CA LYS A 338 -9.98 -8.44 17.43
C LYS A 338 -11.15 -9.26 16.87
N ALA A 339 -12.02 -8.70 16.04
CA ALA A 339 -13.12 -9.44 15.40
C ALA A 339 -12.61 -10.49 14.40
N ILE A 340 -11.60 -10.14 13.59
CA ILE A 340 -10.95 -11.09 12.66
C ILE A 340 -10.21 -12.18 13.45
N ASN A 341 -9.46 -11.81 14.50
CA ASN A 341 -8.73 -12.78 15.32
C ASN A 341 -9.66 -13.64 16.19
N ASN A 342 -10.75 -13.07 16.72
CA ASN A 342 -11.80 -13.75 17.48
C ASN A 342 -12.74 -14.57 16.60
N SER A 343 -12.67 -14.43 15.27
CA SER A 343 -13.23 -15.45 14.41
C SER A 343 -12.41 -16.73 14.68
N ASN A 344 -13.01 -17.67 15.42
CA ASN A 344 -12.49 -19.02 15.58
C ASN A 344 -12.55 -19.79 14.25
N LEU A 345 -12.77 -19.12 13.12
CA LEU A 345 -13.06 -19.72 11.83
C LEU A 345 -11.87 -19.60 10.90
N LEU A 346 -11.75 -20.58 10.01
CA LEU A 346 -10.88 -20.56 8.85
C LEU A 346 -11.56 -21.28 7.68
N TRP A 347 -11.14 -20.96 6.47
CA TRP A 347 -11.50 -21.71 5.28
C TRP A 347 -10.50 -22.84 5.06
N TYR A 348 -10.93 -24.09 5.17
CA TYR A 348 -10.11 -25.25 4.83
C TYR A 348 -10.30 -25.62 3.36
N ALA A 349 -9.28 -25.37 2.54
CA ALA A 349 -9.27 -25.69 1.12
C ALA A 349 -8.85 -27.14 0.89
N CYS A 350 -9.69 -27.90 0.19
CA CYS A 350 -9.53 -29.31 -0.12
C CYS A 350 -9.33 -29.50 -1.63
N TYR A 351 -8.26 -30.21 -2.03
CA TYR A 351 -7.96 -30.55 -3.44
C TYR A 351 -8.01 -32.07 -3.70
N GLY A 352 -7.95 -32.89 -2.64
CA GLY A 352 -7.99 -34.35 -2.72
C GLY A 352 -9.38 -34.89 -2.45
N SER A 353 -9.46 -36.06 -1.81
CA SER A 353 -10.73 -36.73 -1.53
C SER A 353 -11.72 -35.94 -0.67
N ASN A 354 -11.26 -34.95 0.11
CA ASN A 354 -12.14 -34.13 0.95
C ASN A 354 -12.96 -33.10 0.17
N ILE A 355 -12.71 -32.96 -1.14
CA ILE A 355 -13.65 -32.25 -2.02
C ILE A 355 -15.04 -32.93 -2.01
N ASN A 356 -15.10 -34.24 -1.72
CA ASN A 356 -16.35 -34.95 -1.46
C ASN A 356 -16.86 -34.67 -0.04
N LYS A 357 -18.05 -34.06 0.08
CA LYS A 357 -18.64 -33.64 1.36
C LYS A 357 -18.92 -34.81 2.31
N GLU A 358 -19.50 -35.90 1.81
CA GLU A 358 -19.80 -37.09 2.62
C GLU A 358 -18.53 -37.66 3.26
N ARG A 359 -17.41 -37.63 2.54
CA ARG A 359 -16.12 -38.01 3.10
C ARG A 359 -15.64 -36.98 4.12
N PHE A 360 -15.67 -35.69 3.78
CA PHE A 360 -15.19 -34.64 4.67
C PHE A 360 -15.90 -34.65 6.03
N MET A 361 -17.22 -34.88 6.04
CA MET A 361 -18.00 -34.99 7.27
C MET A 361 -17.52 -36.09 8.22
N LYS A 362 -16.91 -37.18 7.72
CA LYS A 362 -16.33 -38.23 8.59
C LYS A 362 -15.18 -37.72 9.46
N TYR A 363 -14.40 -36.74 8.97
CA TYR A 363 -13.35 -36.12 9.77
C TYR A 363 -13.93 -35.18 10.83
N ILE A 364 -15.01 -34.45 10.48
CA ILE A 364 -15.76 -33.62 11.44
C ILE A 364 -16.40 -34.47 12.54
N GLU A 365 -16.92 -35.66 12.22
CA GLU A 365 -17.46 -36.60 13.22
C GLU A 365 -16.38 -37.11 14.20
N GLY A 366 -15.13 -37.15 13.76
CA GLY A 366 -13.95 -37.45 14.57
C GLY A 366 -13.43 -36.28 15.40
N CYS A 367 -13.94 -35.07 15.19
CA CYS A 367 -13.56 -33.88 15.95
C CYS A 367 -14.27 -33.79 17.31
N SER A 368 -13.68 -33.03 18.22
CA SER A 368 -14.31 -32.65 19.50
C SER A 368 -15.54 -31.78 19.24
N ASP A 369 -15.39 -30.77 18.37
CA ASP A 369 -16.49 -29.99 17.80
C ASP A 369 -17.00 -30.64 16.51
N LYS A 370 -18.20 -31.22 16.58
CA LYS A 370 -18.84 -31.94 15.46
C LYS A 370 -19.80 -31.07 14.66
N THR A 371 -19.81 -29.76 14.89
CA THR A 371 -20.67 -28.86 14.11
C THR A 371 -20.30 -28.92 12.63
N PRO A 372 -21.27 -29.11 11.71
CA PRO A 372 -20.99 -29.11 10.29
C PRO A 372 -20.37 -27.77 9.84
N PRO A 373 -19.65 -27.76 8.70
CA PRO A 373 -19.11 -26.52 8.14
C PRO A 373 -20.19 -25.46 7.99
N ARG A 374 -19.86 -24.23 8.39
CA ARG A 374 -20.81 -23.11 8.36
C ARG A 374 -21.14 -22.65 6.95
N ASP A 375 -20.21 -22.90 6.02
CA ASP A 375 -20.34 -22.58 4.60
C ASP A 375 -19.38 -23.47 3.79
N GLU A 376 -19.66 -23.65 2.51
CA GLU A 376 -18.82 -24.39 1.57
C GLU A 376 -18.90 -23.79 0.17
N ARG A 377 -17.76 -23.65 -0.52
CA ARG A 377 -17.71 -22.99 -1.84
C ARG A 377 -16.71 -23.64 -2.79
N PRO A 378 -16.89 -23.51 -4.12
CA PRO A 378 -15.86 -23.83 -5.09
C PRO A 378 -14.58 -23.04 -4.83
N PHE A 379 -13.42 -23.66 -5.04
CA PHE A 379 -12.12 -23.01 -4.88
C PHE A 379 -11.11 -23.53 -5.91
N ILE A 380 -10.42 -22.61 -6.60
CA ILE A 380 -9.39 -22.95 -7.57
C ILE A 380 -8.02 -22.61 -6.99
N PHE A 381 -7.15 -23.61 -6.87
CA PHE A 381 -5.77 -23.41 -6.41
C PHE A 381 -4.89 -22.90 -7.56
N ASP A 382 -3.88 -22.10 -7.24
CA ASP A 382 -2.80 -21.66 -8.15
C ASP A 382 -1.64 -22.68 -8.28
N TYR A 383 -1.90 -23.91 -7.87
CA TYR A 383 -0.94 -25.00 -7.82
C TYR A 383 -1.60 -26.26 -8.40
N PRO A 384 -0.87 -27.09 -9.18
CA PRO A 384 -1.40 -28.35 -9.66
C PRO A 384 -1.40 -29.41 -8.56
N ILE A 385 -2.28 -30.40 -8.68
CA ILE A 385 -2.20 -31.62 -7.87
C ILE A 385 -1.30 -32.65 -8.54
N TYR A 386 -0.76 -33.56 -7.74
CA TYR A 386 -0.09 -34.78 -8.19
C TYR A 386 -0.40 -35.92 -7.23
N PHE A 387 -0.16 -37.16 -7.65
CA PHE A 387 -0.42 -38.35 -6.84
C PHE A 387 0.88 -39.02 -6.43
N SER A 388 1.03 -39.34 -5.15
CA SER A 388 2.24 -39.95 -4.59
C SER A 388 1.93 -40.77 -3.34
N ASN A 389 2.97 -41.36 -2.74
CA ASN A 389 2.92 -42.33 -1.64
C ASN A 389 2.07 -43.58 -1.98
N ASN A 390 2.07 -44.56 -1.06
CA ASN A 390 1.25 -45.76 -1.16
C ASN A 390 0.33 -45.82 0.07
N SER A 391 -0.95 -45.49 -0.10
CA SER A 391 -1.89 -45.46 1.03
C SER A 391 -2.58 -46.82 1.21
N PRO A 392 -2.45 -47.48 2.38
CA PRO A 392 -3.17 -48.74 2.64
C PRO A 392 -4.68 -48.58 2.55
N SER A 393 -5.21 -47.39 2.88
CA SER A 393 -6.63 -47.07 2.79
C SER A 393 -7.14 -46.94 1.35
N TRP A 394 -6.23 -46.85 0.38
CA TRP A 394 -6.49 -46.68 -1.05
C TRP A 394 -5.69 -47.68 -1.87
N ASP A 395 -5.79 -48.95 -1.50
CA ASP A 395 -5.29 -50.09 -2.30
C ASP A 395 -3.76 -50.05 -2.51
N TYR A 396 -3.04 -49.44 -1.57
CA TYR A 396 -1.60 -49.17 -1.64
C TYR A 396 -1.19 -48.36 -2.87
N LYS A 397 -2.06 -47.45 -3.33
CA LYS A 397 -1.86 -46.56 -4.48
C LYS A 397 -1.73 -45.10 -4.05
N GLY A 398 -1.50 -44.24 -5.04
CA GLY A 398 -1.24 -42.81 -4.87
C GLY A 398 -2.41 -42.03 -4.28
N VAL A 399 -2.11 -41.07 -3.41
CA VAL A 399 -3.05 -40.05 -2.91
C VAL A 399 -2.64 -38.66 -3.37
N ALA A 400 -3.59 -37.73 -3.37
CA ALA A 400 -3.40 -36.39 -3.94
C ALA A 400 -2.57 -35.50 -3.00
N PHE A 401 -1.65 -34.74 -3.57
CA PHE A 401 -0.88 -33.68 -2.91
C PHE A 401 -0.86 -32.43 -3.79
N LEU A 402 -0.65 -31.27 -3.18
CA LEU A 402 -0.51 -30.00 -3.88
C LEU A 402 0.96 -29.69 -4.15
N ASP A 403 1.32 -29.43 -5.41
CA ASP A 403 2.68 -29.03 -5.80
C ASP A 403 2.84 -27.50 -5.72
N ILE A 404 3.11 -27.02 -4.51
CA ILE A 404 3.27 -25.58 -4.22
C ILE A 404 4.50 -24.93 -4.87
N ASN A 405 5.41 -25.73 -5.45
CA ASN A 405 6.62 -25.24 -6.11
C ASN A 405 6.40 -25.01 -7.61
N LYS A 406 5.23 -25.38 -8.14
CA LYS A 406 4.89 -25.25 -9.56
C LYS A 406 3.64 -24.41 -9.73
N LYS A 407 3.69 -23.40 -10.61
CA LYS A 407 2.47 -22.70 -11.04
C LYS A 407 1.58 -23.64 -11.85
N GLY A 408 0.29 -23.63 -11.55
CA GLY A 408 -0.71 -24.41 -12.26
C GLY A 408 -2.10 -24.09 -11.76
N LYS A 409 -3.10 -24.87 -12.16
CA LYS A 409 -4.45 -24.77 -11.62
C LYS A 409 -4.93 -26.14 -11.18
N SER A 410 -5.64 -26.20 -10.07
CA SER A 410 -6.35 -27.40 -9.65
C SER A 410 -7.71 -27.06 -9.04
N PHE A 411 -8.68 -27.97 -9.24
CA PHE A 411 -10.01 -27.84 -8.70
C PHE A 411 -10.04 -28.24 -7.24
N GLY A 412 -10.80 -27.48 -6.46
CA GLY A 412 -10.95 -27.70 -5.04
C GLY A 412 -12.29 -27.23 -4.51
N LYS A 413 -12.46 -27.41 -3.20
CA LYS A 413 -13.59 -26.92 -2.42
C LYS A 413 -13.09 -26.41 -1.08
N ILE A 414 -13.65 -25.31 -0.60
CA ILE A 414 -13.36 -24.78 0.72
C ILE A 414 -14.53 -25.03 1.67
N TYR A 415 -14.22 -25.29 2.94
CA TYR A 415 -15.19 -25.43 4.03
C TYR A 415 -14.88 -24.43 5.14
N LEU A 416 -15.89 -23.68 5.61
CA LEU A 416 -15.74 -22.75 6.72
C LEU A 416 -15.90 -23.50 8.04
N ILE A 417 -14.79 -23.77 8.70
CA ILE A 417 -14.71 -24.59 9.91
C ILE A 417 -13.98 -23.85 11.03
N THR A 418 -14.01 -24.39 12.24
CA THR A 418 -13.23 -23.81 13.33
C THR A 418 -11.73 -24.09 13.19
N LYS A 419 -10.88 -23.25 13.81
CA LYS A 419 -9.43 -23.46 13.88
C LYS A 419 -9.10 -24.77 14.61
N GLU A 420 -9.87 -25.11 15.64
CA GLU A 420 -9.76 -26.36 16.40
C GLU A 420 -10.09 -27.57 15.53
N GLN A 421 -11.23 -27.54 14.81
CA GLN A 421 -11.57 -28.59 13.84
C GLN A 421 -10.45 -28.79 12.81
N PHE A 422 -9.86 -27.72 12.28
CA PHE A 422 -8.78 -27.82 11.30
C PHE A 422 -7.54 -28.54 11.85
N GLU A 423 -7.09 -28.22 13.07
CA GLU A 423 -5.93 -28.87 13.68
C GLU A 423 -6.22 -30.35 13.99
N GLU A 424 -7.43 -30.68 14.46
CA GLU A 424 -7.85 -32.07 14.68
C GLU A 424 -7.94 -32.87 13.37
N ILE A 425 -8.51 -32.28 12.31
CA ILE A 425 -8.54 -32.89 10.97
C ILE A 425 -7.11 -33.16 10.46
N LYS A 426 -6.19 -32.21 10.66
CA LYS A 426 -4.77 -32.39 10.30
C LYS A 426 -4.12 -33.55 11.05
N LEU A 427 -4.43 -33.73 12.33
CA LEU A 427 -3.95 -34.88 13.11
C LEU A 427 -4.52 -36.20 12.57
N GLN A 428 -5.82 -36.23 12.23
CA GLN A 428 -6.48 -37.41 11.67
C GLN A 428 -5.95 -37.80 10.28
N GLU A 429 -5.65 -36.83 9.41
CA GLU A 429 -5.12 -37.05 8.06
C GLU A 429 -3.66 -37.57 8.05
N GLY A 430 -2.98 -37.49 9.20
CA GLY A 430 -1.58 -37.87 9.35
C GLY A 430 -0.66 -36.66 9.32
N SER A 431 -0.32 -36.16 10.51
CA SER A 431 0.52 -34.97 10.74
C SER A 431 2.01 -35.15 10.45
N ASN A 432 2.44 -36.34 10.02
CA ASN A 432 3.83 -36.64 9.71
C ASN A 432 4.29 -35.89 8.44
N ARG A 433 5.56 -35.47 8.38
CA ARG A 433 6.18 -34.73 7.26
C ARG A 433 6.04 -35.44 5.90
N ASN A 434 5.99 -36.77 5.92
CA ASN A 434 5.82 -37.61 4.73
C ASN A 434 4.37 -37.65 4.19
N TRP A 435 3.40 -37.13 4.94
CA TRP A 435 1.98 -37.05 4.60
C TRP A 435 1.51 -35.60 4.56
N TYR A 436 0.59 -35.17 5.42
CA TYR A 436 -0.03 -33.84 5.38
C TYR A 436 0.50 -32.91 6.50
N GLY A 437 1.80 -33.02 6.83
CA GLY A 437 2.43 -32.24 7.89
C GLY A 437 2.52 -30.72 7.63
N LYS A 438 2.51 -30.30 6.36
CA LYS A 438 2.70 -28.88 5.97
C LYS A 438 1.36 -28.17 5.83
N THR A 439 1.16 -27.11 6.62
CA THR A 439 0.07 -26.17 6.44
C THR A 439 0.51 -25.06 5.48
N VAL A 440 -0.32 -24.75 4.48
CA VAL A 440 -0.06 -23.70 3.49
C VAL A 440 -1.15 -22.65 3.60
N CYS A 441 -0.76 -21.39 3.74
CA CYS A 441 -1.67 -20.24 3.72
C CYS A 441 -1.88 -19.79 2.27
N LEU A 442 -3.14 -19.77 1.82
CA LEU A 442 -3.54 -19.47 0.45
C LEU A 442 -4.15 -18.07 0.30
N GLY A 443 -3.94 -17.20 1.29
CA GLY A 443 -4.55 -15.88 1.38
C GLY A 443 -5.76 -15.86 2.31
N SER A 444 -6.75 -15.04 1.98
CA SER A 444 -8.00 -14.88 2.75
C SER A 444 -9.20 -14.74 1.83
N LEU A 445 -10.34 -15.29 2.24
CA LEU A 445 -11.64 -15.13 1.58
C LEU A 445 -12.65 -14.61 2.60
N ASP A 446 -13.42 -13.58 2.23
CA ASP A 446 -14.31 -12.84 3.15
C ASP A 446 -13.58 -12.39 4.42
N GLY A 447 -12.27 -12.11 4.27
CA GLY A 447 -11.42 -11.73 5.38
C GLY A 447 -11.00 -12.83 6.35
N ILE A 448 -11.44 -14.06 6.12
CA ILE A 448 -11.11 -15.25 6.90
C ILE A 448 -9.94 -15.98 6.20
N PRO A 449 -8.91 -16.42 6.93
CA PRO A 449 -7.74 -17.07 6.32
C PRO A 449 -8.14 -18.37 5.62
N VAL A 450 -7.60 -18.58 4.41
CA VAL A 450 -7.73 -19.82 3.65
C VAL A 450 -6.46 -20.64 3.87
N LYS A 451 -6.61 -21.87 4.36
CA LYS A 451 -5.52 -22.79 4.61
C LYS A 451 -5.77 -24.14 3.97
N THR A 452 -4.69 -24.81 3.60
CA THR A 452 -4.71 -26.22 3.20
C THR A 452 -3.62 -26.98 3.94
N ILE A 453 -3.71 -28.31 3.91
CA ILE A 453 -2.64 -29.22 4.31
C ILE A 453 -2.07 -29.93 3.07
N THR A 454 -0.76 -30.15 3.03
CA THR A 454 -0.04 -30.88 1.96
C THR A 454 1.26 -31.45 2.52
N LYS A 455 2.04 -32.11 1.67
CA LYS A 455 3.37 -32.64 1.99
C LYS A 455 4.45 -31.56 1.91
N GLU A 456 5.51 -31.69 2.71
CA GLU A 456 6.64 -30.75 2.69
C GLU A 456 7.40 -30.79 1.36
N GLU A 457 7.70 -31.99 0.87
CA GLU A 457 8.51 -32.22 -0.33
C GLU A 457 7.80 -33.14 -1.31
N ARG A 458 7.94 -32.84 -2.61
CA ARG A 458 7.41 -33.66 -3.69
C ARG A 458 8.22 -34.95 -3.84
N THR A 459 7.53 -36.08 -3.92
CA THR A 459 8.13 -37.41 -4.14
C THR A 459 7.67 -38.02 -5.47
N SER A 460 8.12 -39.26 -5.74
CA SER A 460 7.80 -40.00 -6.97
C SER A 460 6.29 -40.11 -7.21
N ASN A 461 5.88 -40.01 -8.47
CA ASN A 461 4.48 -40.17 -8.84
C ASN A 461 4.05 -41.62 -8.67
N VAL A 462 2.85 -41.83 -8.14
CA VAL A 462 2.21 -43.15 -8.02
C VAL A 462 0.81 -43.05 -8.58
N ILE A 463 0.42 -44.00 -9.43
CA ILE A 463 -0.93 -44.08 -9.98
C ILE A 463 -1.94 -44.23 -8.83
N PRO A 464 -3.01 -43.42 -8.79
CA PRO A 464 -4.07 -43.55 -7.79
C PRO A 464 -4.98 -44.74 -8.07
N SER A 465 -5.63 -45.25 -7.02
CA SER A 465 -6.63 -46.29 -7.22
C SER A 465 -7.91 -45.72 -7.85
N THR A 466 -8.59 -46.53 -8.67
CA THR A 466 -9.88 -46.16 -9.26
C THR A 466 -10.90 -45.77 -8.19
N ARG A 467 -10.88 -46.44 -7.02
CA ARG A 467 -11.74 -46.12 -5.88
C ARG A 467 -11.48 -44.71 -5.34
N TYR A 468 -10.22 -44.28 -5.28
CA TYR A 468 -9.85 -42.94 -4.84
C TYR A 468 -10.28 -41.87 -5.84
N ILE A 469 -10.03 -42.10 -7.14
CA ILE A 469 -10.41 -41.19 -8.22
C ILE A 469 -11.92 -40.98 -8.28
N VAL A 470 -12.72 -42.03 -8.10
CA VAL A 470 -14.20 -41.92 -8.07
C VAL A 470 -14.68 -40.96 -6.98
N VAL A 471 -14.04 -40.95 -5.81
CA VAL A 471 -14.39 -40.04 -4.71
C VAL A 471 -14.08 -38.60 -5.07
N ILE A 472 -12.88 -38.32 -5.58
CA ILE A 472 -12.48 -36.98 -6.04
C ILE A 472 -13.42 -36.51 -7.14
N LYS A 473 -13.70 -37.36 -8.13
CA LYS A 473 -14.59 -37.09 -9.26
C LYS A 473 -16.00 -36.72 -8.79
N LYS A 474 -16.57 -37.48 -7.84
CA LYS A 474 -17.87 -37.16 -7.25
C LYS A 474 -17.84 -35.77 -6.61
N GLY A 475 -16.83 -35.46 -5.81
CA GLY A 475 -16.73 -34.15 -5.17
C GLY A 475 -16.50 -32.99 -6.14
N ILE A 476 -15.71 -33.16 -7.22
CA ILE A 476 -15.58 -32.13 -8.27
C ILE A 476 -16.94 -31.90 -8.93
N ARG A 477 -17.63 -32.96 -9.36
CA ARG A 477 -18.94 -32.83 -10.03
C ARG A 477 -19.98 -32.16 -9.14
N ASP A 478 -20.00 -32.50 -7.86
CA ASP A 478 -20.96 -31.92 -6.91
C ASP A 478 -20.64 -30.43 -6.62
N THR A 479 -19.39 -30.00 -6.81
CA THR A 479 -18.93 -28.62 -6.58
C THR A 479 -19.03 -27.74 -7.83
N TYR A 480 -18.80 -28.32 -9.01
CA TYR A 480 -18.73 -27.67 -10.31
C TYR A 480 -19.75 -28.34 -11.26
N PRO A 481 -21.05 -28.06 -11.11
CA PRO A 481 -22.12 -28.72 -11.86
C PRO A 481 -22.05 -28.49 -13.38
N GLU A 482 -21.34 -27.45 -13.82
CA GLU A 482 -21.09 -27.12 -15.22
C GLU A 482 -20.04 -28.02 -15.89
N MET A 483 -19.20 -28.72 -15.12
CA MET A 483 -18.17 -29.59 -15.68
C MET A 483 -18.73 -30.94 -16.14
N THR A 484 -18.40 -31.35 -17.36
CA THR A 484 -18.79 -32.67 -17.87
C THR A 484 -17.93 -33.78 -17.24
N LEU A 485 -18.48 -34.99 -17.10
CA LEU A 485 -17.73 -36.16 -16.59
C LEU A 485 -16.44 -36.42 -17.40
N PRO A 486 -16.42 -36.31 -18.73
CA PRO A 486 -15.19 -36.41 -19.53
C PRO A 486 -14.17 -35.32 -19.24
N ASP A 487 -14.58 -34.08 -18.98
CA ASP A 487 -13.64 -32.99 -18.63
C ASP A 487 -12.97 -33.25 -17.28
N ILE A 488 -13.74 -33.72 -16.29
CA ILE A 488 -13.21 -34.07 -14.97
C ILE A 488 -12.25 -35.25 -15.07
N ASP A 489 -12.62 -36.28 -15.84
CA ASP A 489 -11.77 -37.45 -16.08
C ASP A 489 -10.45 -37.04 -16.77
N ALA A 490 -10.51 -36.20 -17.81
CA ALA A 490 -9.31 -35.69 -18.49
C ALA A 490 -8.42 -34.84 -17.58
N TYR A 491 -9.01 -33.96 -16.76
CA TYR A 491 -8.30 -33.17 -15.75
C TYR A 491 -7.53 -34.06 -14.77
N LEU A 492 -8.19 -35.08 -14.20
CA LEU A 492 -7.54 -35.99 -13.26
C LEU A 492 -6.46 -36.82 -13.95
N MET A 493 -6.71 -37.35 -15.15
CA MET A 493 -5.69 -38.07 -15.93
C MET A 493 -4.40 -37.27 -16.13
N LYS A 494 -4.50 -35.96 -16.44
CA LYS A 494 -3.33 -35.06 -16.60
C LYS A 494 -2.46 -34.96 -15.35
N SER A 495 -2.99 -35.30 -14.18
CA SER A 495 -2.27 -35.17 -12.90
C SER A 495 -1.53 -36.45 -12.45
N TYR A 496 -1.83 -37.62 -13.03
CA TYR A 496 -1.16 -38.88 -12.71
C TYR A 496 -0.60 -39.64 -13.92
N LEU A 497 -1.01 -39.33 -15.15
CA LEU A 497 -0.42 -39.90 -16.37
C LEU A 497 0.72 -39.02 -16.88
N ASN A 498 1.88 -39.63 -17.14
CA ASN A 498 3.01 -38.95 -17.77
C ASN A 498 2.94 -39.04 -19.31
N GLU A 499 3.88 -38.40 -19.99
CA GLU A 499 3.95 -38.36 -21.46
C GLU A 499 3.97 -39.74 -22.13
N TYR A 500 4.61 -40.75 -21.50
CA TYR A 500 4.66 -42.11 -22.02
C TYR A 500 3.31 -42.83 -21.92
N HIS A 501 2.53 -42.58 -20.86
CA HIS A 501 1.17 -43.10 -20.76
C HIS A 501 0.28 -42.47 -21.84
N VAL A 502 0.41 -41.16 -22.03
CA VAL A 502 -0.34 -40.41 -23.04
C VAL A 502 0.02 -40.89 -24.45
N SER A 503 1.29 -41.18 -24.74
CA SER A 503 1.71 -41.69 -26.05
C SER A 503 1.13 -43.09 -26.35
N VAL A 504 1.12 -43.99 -25.37
CA VAL A 504 0.46 -45.31 -25.49
C VAL A 504 -1.04 -45.17 -25.70
N LEU A 505 -1.73 -44.32 -24.92
CA LEU A 505 -3.15 -44.06 -25.09
C LEU A 505 -3.46 -43.47 -26.47
N LYS A 506 -2.66 -42.50 -26.94
CA LYS A 506 -2.82 -41.87 -28.25
C LYS A 506 -2.60 -42.88 -29.38
N HIS A 507 -1.58 -43.72 -29.26
CA HIS A 507 -1.34 -44.80 -30.20
C HIS A 507 -2.54 -45.75 -30.25
N LEU A 508 -2.95 -46.32 -29.12
CA LEU A 508 -4.12 -47.22 -29.04
C LEU A 508 -5.41 -46.56 -29.56
N ARG A 509 -5.61 -45.27 -29.28
CA ARG A 509 -6.80 -44.53 -29.70
C ARG A 509 -6.87 -44.29 -31.20
N SER A 510 -5.71 -44.18 -31.88
CA SER A 510 -5.59 -43.96 -33.33
C SER A 510 -5.88 -45.20 -34.19
N GLN A 511 -6.00 -46.37 -33.57
CA GLN A 511 -6.06 -47.66 -34.28
C GLN A 511 -7.51 -48.13 -34.41
N ALA A 512 -7.84 -48.71 -35.57
CA ALA A 512 -9.17 -49.27 -35.82
C ALA A 512 -9.46 -50.53 -34.98
N HIS A 513 -8.41 -51.25 -34.60
CA HIS A 513 -8.47 -52.49 -33.84
C HIS A 513 -7.46 -52.46 -32.69
N GLY A 514 -7.60 -53.41 -31.76
CA GLY A 514 -6.63 -53.54 -30.68
C GLY A 514 -5.22 -53.86 -31.20
N VAL A 515 -4.22 -53.48 -30.42
CA VAL A 515 -2.80 -53.62 -30.78
C VAL A 515 -2.07 -54.46 -29.75
N SER A 516 -1.17 -55.33 -30.21
CA SER A 516 -0.34 -56.16 -29.32
C SER A 516 0.73 -55.34 -28.60
N VAL A 517 1.12 -55.76 -27.38
CA VAL A 517 2.20 -55.11 -26.61
C VAL A 517 3.47 -54.95 -27.46
N ARG A 518 3.84 -55.99 -28.23
CA ARG A 518 4.99 -55.95 -29.15
C ARG A 518 4.88 -54.81 -30.17
N LYS A 519 3.71 -54.66 -30.79
CA LYS A 519 3.50 -53.64 -31.82
C LYS A 519 3.51 -52.24 -31.21
N ILE A 520 2.92 -52.03 -30.03
CA ILE A 520 2.99 -50.76 -29.30
C ILE A 520 4.45 -50.37 -29.03
N ALA A 521 5.26 -51.32 -28.53
CA ALA A 521 6.67 -51.08 -28.24
C ALA A 521 7.49 -50.74 -29.49
N SER A 522 7.25 -51.45 -30.59
CA SER A 522 7.86 -51.19 -31.89
C SER A 522 7.50 -49.81 -32.43
N ASP A 523 6.20 -49.48 -32.45
CA ASP A 523 5.69 -48.26 -33.08
C ASP A 523 6.08 -46.99 -32.28
N LEU A 524 6.23 -47.11 -30.95
CA LEU A 524 6.65 -46.01 -30.07
C LEU A 524 8.15 -45.98 -29.76
N ASN A 525 8.92 -46.93 -30.30
CA ASN A 525 10.37 -47.08 -30.04
C ASN A 525 10.71 -47.11 -28.53
N HIS A 526 9.97 -47.92 -27.77
CA HIS A 526 10.19 -48.13 -26.34
C HIS A 526 10.50 -49.60 -26.04
N ASN A 527 11.24 -49.86 -24.96
CA ASN A 527 11.50 -51.24 -24.56
C ASN A 527 10.22 -51.91 -24.04
N MET A 528 10.16 -53.25 -24.16
CA MET A 528 8.97 -54.03 -23.78
C MET A 528 8.60 -53.88 -22.30
N SER A 529 9.59 -53.83 -21.40
CA SER A 529 9.34 -53.69 -19.95
C SER A 529 8.63 -52.38 -19.61
N THR A 530 9.05 -51.28 -20.22
CA THR A 530 8.41 -49.96 -20.07
C THR A 530 6.97 -50.00 -20.57
N ILE A 531 6.71 -50.58 -21.74
CA ILE A 531 5.34 -50.70 -22.26
C ILE A 531 4.49 -51.60 -21.35
N THR A 532 4.99 -52.74 -20.91
CA THR A 532 4.25 -53.64 -20.01
C THR A 532 3.87 -52.95 -18.70
N ASN A 533 4.76 -52.14 -18.11
CA ASN A 533 4.44 -51.35 -16.92
C ASN A 533 3.35 -50.30 -17.20
N ILE A 534 3.45 -49.57 -18.31
CA ILE A 534 2.42 -48.59 -18.72
C ILE A 534 1.08 -49.29 -18.98
N ILE A 535 1.09 -50.45 -19.62
CA ILE A 535 -0.12 -51.25 -19.86
C ILE A 535 -0.75 -51.65 -18.53
N ASN A 536 0.05 -52.11 -17.56
CA ASN A 536 -0.46 -52.40 -16.22
C ASN A 536 -1.13 -51.18 -15.58
N ASP A 537 -0.46 -50.03 -15.58
CA ASP A 537 -0.98 -48.79 -15.01
C ASP A 537 -2.29 -48.34 -15.69
N LEU A 538 -2.37 -48.44 -17.03
CA LEU A 538 -3.57 -48.09 -17.79
C LEU A 538 -4.73 -49.09 -17.59
N ILE A 539 -4.44 -50.37 -17.36
CA ILE A 539 -5.43 -51.38 -16.96
C ILE A 539 -5.97 -51.07 -15.56
N GLU A 540 -5.08 -50.77 -14.60
CA GLU A 540 -5.47 -50.43 -13.23
C GLU A 540 -6.31 -49.16 -13.15
N CYS A 541 -6.05 -48.19 -14.04
CA CYS A 541 -6.88 -46.99 -14.22
C CYS A 541 -8.20 -47.25 -14.97
N GLY A 542 -8.40 -48.45 -15.53
CA GLY A 542 -9.58 -48.80 -16.32
C GLY A 542 -9.68 -48.07 -17.66
N LEU A 543 -8.57 -47.61 -18.22
CA LEU A 543 -8.53 -46.84 -19.48
C LEU A 543 -8.41 -47.73 -20.72
N ILE A 544 -7.79 -48.90 -20.55
CA ILE A 544 -7.65 -49.90 -21.61
C ILE A 544 -8.12 -51.26 -21.09
N LYS A 545 -8.46 -52.15 -22.02
CA LYS A 545 -8.78 -53.55 -21.72
C LYS A 545 -8.16 -54.50 -22.74
N GLN A 546 -7.84 -55.70 -22.27
CA GLN A 546 -7.33 -56.77 -23.13
C GLN A 546 -8.45 -57.28 -24.06
N ASP A 547 -8.10 -57.66 -25.28
CA ASP A 547 -9.01 -58.29 -26.25
C ASP A 547 -9.51 -59.63 -25.72
N GLY A 548 -10.83 -59.83 -25.74
CA GLY A 548 -11.46 -61.04 -25.23
C GLY A 548 -10.99 -62.32 -25.93
N ARG A 549 -10.53 -62.22 -27.19
CA ARG A 549 -9.95 -63.35 -27.94
C ARG A 549 -8.56 -63.71 -27.46
N SER A 550 -7.76 -62.72 -27.01
CA SER A 550 -6.47 -62.97 -26.37
C SER A 550 -6.66 -63.67 -25.03
N VAL A 551 -7.65 -63.22 -24.24
CA VAL A 551 -8.01 -63.86 -22.95
C VAL A 551 -8.51 -65.29 -23.17
N ALA A 552 -9.41 -65.51 -24.13
CA ALA A 552 -9.92 -66.84 -24.47
C ALA A 552 -8.82 -67.80 -24.98
N SER A 553 -7.72 -67.26 -25.51
CA SER A 553 -6.54 -68.00 -25.94
C SER A 553 -5.49 -68.20 -24.84
N ASN A 554 -5.80 -67.94 -23.57
CA ASN A 554 -4.88 -68.02 -22.41
C ASN A 554 -3.60 -67.16 -22.54
N ILE A 555 -3.67 -66.04 -23.27
CA ILE A 555 -2.56 -65.10 -23.37
C ILE A 555 -2.56 -64.21 -22.12
N ASN A 556 -1.49 -64.28 -21.32
CA ASN A 556 -1.34 -63.45 -20.12
C ASN A 556 -1.33 -61.96 -20.47
N TRP A 557 -1.79 -61.11 -19.55
CA TRP A 557 -1.90 -59.67 -19.79
C TRP A 557 -0.55 -59.01 -20.15
N ASN A 558 0.55 -59.53 -19.62
CA ASN A 558 1.90 -59.02 -19.85
C ASN A 558 2.62 -59.68 -21.04
N ASP A 559 1.93 -60.56 -21.79
CA ASP A 559 2.50 -61.23 -22.94
C ASP A 559 2.70 -60.26 -24.12
N ASN A 560 3.75 -60.50 -24.91
CA ASN A 560 4.08 -59.72 -26.10
C ASN A 560 2.92 -59.70 -27.13
N GLU A 561 2.14 -60.78 -27.19
CA GLU A 561 0.98 -60.95 -28.09
C GLU A 561 -0.34 -60.51 -27.45
N ALA A 562 -0.35 -60.04 -26.20
CA ALA A 562 -1.57 -59.54 -25.57
C ALA A 562 -2.05 -58.28 -26.31
N ILE A 563 -3.30 -58.31 -26.79
CA ILE A 563 -3.89 -57.23 -27.59
C ILE A 563 -4.71 -56.32 -26.68
N TYR A 564 -4.55 -55.00 -26.84
CA TYR A 564 -5.23 -53.98 -26.02
C TYR A 564 -5.96 -52.95 -26.87
N TYR A 565 -7.05 -52.40 -26.32
CA TYR A 565 -7.78 -51.27 -26.89
C TYR A 565 -8.34 -50.36 -25.79
N THR A 566 -8.61 -49.10 -26.15
CA THR A 566 -9.21 -48.12 -25.23
C THR A 566 -10.66 -48.50 -24.89
N VAL A 567 -11.02 -48.33 -23.61
CA VAL A 567 -12.38 -48.55 -23.11
C VAL A 567 -13.32 -47.49 -23.70
N VAL A 568 -14.44 -47.93 -24.28
CA VAL A 568 -15.35 -47.07 -25.08
C VAL A 568 -15.83 -45.86 -24.28
N ASP A 569 -16.32 -46.07 -23.06
CA ASP A 569 -16.86 -45.00 -22.19
C ASP A 569 -15.80 -44.00 -21.69
N LYS A 570 -14.51 -44.31 -21.91
CA LYS A 570 -13.38 -43.45 -21.56
C LYS A 570 -12.80 -42.70 -22.76
N ARG A 571 -13.20 -43.03 -23.99
CA ARG A 571 -12.62 -42.47 -25.21
C ARG A 571 -12.78 -40.96 -25.29
N GLU A 572 -13.92 -40.40 -24.90
CA GLU A 572 -14.11 -38.95 -24.93
C GLU A 572 -13.14 -38.23 -23.97
N ALA A 573 -12.96 -38.75 -22.75
CA ALA A 573 -11.99 -38.21 -21.80
C ALA A 573 -10.54 -38.36 -22.30
N ILE A 574 -10.22 -39.50 -22.92
CA ILE A 574 -8.91 -39.75 -23.56
C ILE A 574 -8.68 -38.77 -24.72
N ASP A 575 -9.69 -38.52 -25.55
CA ASP A 575 -9.58 -37.58 -26.67
C ASP A 575 -9.32 -36.15 -26.15
N LYS A 576 -9.97 -35.75 -25.05
CA LYS A 576 -9.72 -34.48 -24.34
C LYS A 576 -8.36 -34.39 -23.64
N LEU A 577 -7.71 -35.51 -23.36
CA LEU A 577 -6.35 -35.54 -22.78
C LEU A 577 -5.31 -35.02 -23.78
N PHE A 578 -5.58 -35.11 -25.08
CA PHE A 578 -4.67 -34.71 -26.16
C PHE A 578 -4.77 -33.23 -26.56
N LEU A 579 -5.81 -32.54 -26.08
CA LEU A 579 -6.04 -31.11 -26.21
C LEU A 579 -5.35 -30.36 -25.06
#